data_AF-A0A521K937-F1
#
_entry.id   AF-A0A521K937-F1
#
_cell.length_a   1.000
_cell.length_b   1.000
_cell.length_c   1.000
_cell.angle_alpha   90.00
_cell.angle_beta   90.00
_cell.angle_gamma   90.00
#
_symmetry.space_group_name_H-M   'P 1'
#
loop_
_entity.id
_entity.type
_entity.pdbx_description
1 polymer ?
#
loop_
_entity_poly.entity_id
_entity_poly.type
_entity_poly.pdbx_seq_one_letter_code
_entity_poly.pdbx_strand_id
1 'polypeptide(L)'
;MNIFVGLLIVLLAWLLVNIMFSVLTGKGLDVWSKITCVANPTTSAFRPQGDRNVGSVNVVQGTGGTPSVSPNGGRCPMLTTGPCSPSNLTGYFGAGASNMSSICWRESGGIADAKSSTDKLWYDPQRRSFSVGLFQINLVAHSITCNGRTYQCPNAFRPPTNPNQTRRESWGTARSGAGFGYTIINEPLYNTCVAMASNPSCNLDRAANLYREANGVQPWVTSARYCGLL
;
A
#
# COMPACT_ATOMS: atom_id res chain seq x y z
N MET A 1 -9.86 49.71 19.24
CA MET A 1 -8.49 49.81 19.79
C MET A 1 -7.82 48.43 19.92
N ASN A 2 -8.51 47.42 20.45
CA ASN A 2 -7.95 46.06 20.65
C ASN A 2 -7.44 45.36 19.37
N ILE A 3 -8.05 45.62 18.21
CA ILE A 3 -7.63 45.04 16.92
C ILE A 3 -6.24 45.54 16.51
N PHE A 4 -5.93 46.82 16.75
CA PHE A 4 -4.62 47.40 16.42
C PHE A 4 -3.51 46.82 17.29
N VAL A 5 -3.79 46.61 18.58
CA VAL A 5 -2.86 45.97 19.50
C VAL A 5 -2.58 44.52 19.07
N GLY A 6 -3.63 43.77 18.68
CA GLY A 6 -3.47 42.41 18.17
C GLY A 6 -2.64 42.33 16.89
N LEU A 7 -2.90 43.20 15.91
CA LEU A 7 -2.13 43.27 14.67
C LEU A 7 -0.65 43.59 14.93
N LEU A 8 -0.38 44.51 15.86
CA LEU A 8 0.97 44.94 16.20
C LEU A 8 1.77 43.82 16.88
N ILE A 9 1.13 43.01 17.74
CA ILE A 9 1.74 41.83 18.36
C ILE A 9 2.09 40.77 17.30
N VAL A 10 1.19 40.50 16.35
CA VAL A 10 1.44 39.50 15.29
C VAL A 10 2.60 39.93 14.37
N LEU A 11 2.67 41.22 14.01
CA LEU A 11 3.75 41.75 13.18
C LEU A 11 5.11 41.70 13.90
N LEU A 12 5.14 42.01 15.19
CA LEU A 12 6.36 41.91 16.01
C LEU A 12 6.85 40.47 16.15
N ALA A 13 5.92 39.53 16.39
CA ALA A 13 6.24 38.10 16.47
C ALA A 13 6.82 37.59 15.13
N TRP A 14 6.19 37.96 14.01
CA TRP A 14 6.68 37.59 12.68
C TRP A 14 8.08 38.15 12.39
N LEU A 15 8.33 39.41 12.75
CA LEU A 15 9.63 40.06 12.58
C LEU A 15 10.74 39.35 13.38
N LEU A 16 10.46 39.00 14.65
CA LEU A 16 11.43 38.30 15.50
C LEU A 16 11.81 36.92 14.94
N VAL A 17 10.82 36.16 14.46
CA VAL A 17 11.06 34.86 13.83
C VAL A 17 11.94 35.03 12.59
N ASN A 18 11.64 36.01 11.73
CA ASN A 18 12.42 36.24 10.51
C ASN A 18 13.90 36.61 10.83
N ILE A 19 14.12 37.43 11.87
CA ILE A 19 15.49 37.79 12.31
C ILE A 19 16.24 36.57 12.84
N MET A 20 15.61 35.75 13.70
CA MET A 20 16.25 34.53 14.23
C MET A 20 16.64 33.56 13.12
N PHE A 21 15.76 33.33 12.14
CA PHE A 21 16.09 32.49 10.98
C PHE A 21 17.20 33.10 10.11
N SER A 22 17.22 34.43 9.94
CA SER A 22 18.28 35.11 9.18
C SER A 22 19.66 34.92 9.82
N VAL A 23 19.76 35.06 11.14
CA VAL A 23 21.01 34.87 11.88
C VAL A 23 21.46 33.41 11.86
N LEU A 24 20.55 32.46 12.05
CA LEU A 24 20.90 31.04 12.15
C LEU A 24 21.26 30.39 10.81
N THR A 25 20.63 30.81 9.72
CA THR A 25 20.77 30.15 8.40
C THR A 25 21.60 30.94 7.40
N GLY A 26 21.89 32.22 7.70
CA GLY A 26 22.53 33.15 6.78
C GLY A 26 21.69 33.47 5.53
N LYS A 27 20.44 32.98 5.45
CA LYS A 27 19.59 33.05 4.24
C LYS A 27 18.14 33.49 4.52
N GLY A 28 17.78 33.79 5.76
CA GLY A 28 16.43 34.21 6.15
C GLY A 28 15.36 33.13 5.92
N LEU A 29 14.08 33.52 5.87
CA LEU A 29 12.96 32.63 5.54
C LEU A 29 12.94 32.13 4.09
N ASP A 30 13.91 32.53 3.26
CA ASP A 30 13.98 32.20 1.84
C ASP A 30 14.21 30.69 1.57
N VAL A 31 14.63 29.94 2.61
CA VAL A 31 14.75 28.48 2.57
C VAL A 31 13.38 27.78 2.56
N TRP A 32 12.33 28.40 3.11
CA TRP A 32 10.98 27.79 3.19
C TRP A 32 10.05 28.25 2.07
N SER A 33 10.27 29.43 1.49
CA SER A 33 9.47 29.97 0.38
C SER A 33 9.93 29.47 -0.99
N LYS A 34 11.18 28.99 -1.11
CA LYS A 34 11.75 28.55 -2.39
C LYS A 34 11.61 27.05 -2.55
N ILE A 35 10.44 26.62 -3.04
CA ILE A 35 10.31 25.30 -3.67
C ILE A 35 11.12 25.37 -4.96
N THR A 36 12.41 25.03 -4.88
CA THR A 36 13.18 24.73 -6.08
C THR A 36 12.57 23.47 -6.66
N CYS A 37 11.79 23.61 -7.73
CA CYS A 37 11.52 22.49 -8.62
C CYS A 37 12.89 21.91 -8.98
N VAL A 38 13.25 20.77 -8.40
CA VAL A 38 14.37 19.99 -8.91
C VAL A 38 13.96 19.71 -10.35
N ALA A 39 14.68 20.32 -11.29
CA ALA A 39 14.41 20.12 -12.70
C ALA A 39 14.32 18.62 -12.90
N ASN A 40 13.15 18.18 -13.38
CA ASN A 40 12.93 16.79 -13.77
C ASN A 40 14.16 16.40 -14.61
N PRO A 41 14.88 15.30 -14.31
CA PRO A 41 16.10 14.97 -15.03
C PRO A 41 15.75 15.03 -16.51
N THR A 42 16.33 16.01 -17.20
CA THR A 42 16.24 16.11 -18.64
C THR A 42 17.02 14.92 -19.14
N THR A 43 16.32 13.81 -19.32
CA THR A 43 16.81 12.70 -20.11
C THR A 43 17.27 13.32 -21.42
N SER A 44 18.58 13.32 -21.63
CA SER A 44 19.22 13.66 -22.89
C SER A 44 18.36 13.15 -24.04
N ALA A 45 18.09 14.02 -25.02
CA ALA A 45 17.36 13.65 -26.22
C ALA A 45 17.92 12.32 -26.75
N PHE A 46 17.06 11.30 -26.80
CA PHE A 46 17.40 10.03 -27.44
C PHE A 46 17.89 10.36 -28.84
N ARG A 47 19.15 10.01 -29.13
CA ARG A 47 19.67 10.03 -30.50
C ARG A 47 18.68 9.26 -31.38
N PRO A 48 18.33 9.75 -32.58
CA PRO A 48 17.59 8.96 -33.54
C PRO A 48 18.46 7.74 -33.89
N GLN A 49 18.16 6.61 -33.26
CA GLN A 49 18.79 5.34 -33.54
C GLN A 49 18.04 4.79 -34.75
N GLY A 50 18.64 4.99 -35.93
CA GLY A 50 18.15 4.43 -37.18
C GLY A 50 17.92 2.93 -37.03
N ASP A 51 16.74 2.52 -37.50
CA ASP A 51 16.39 1.17 -37.92
C ASP A 51 16.83 0.04 -36.99
N ARG A 52 16.05 -0.17 -35.93
CA ARG A 52 15.80 -1.52 -35.42
C ARG A 52 14.32 -1.78 -35.42
N ASN A 53 13.92 -2.76 -36.24
CA ASN A 53 12.60 -3.40 -36.24
C ASN A 53 12.08 -3.55 -34.80
N VAL A 54 11.07 -2.77 -34.47
CA VAL A 54 10.35 -2.85 -33.20
C VAL A 54 9.39 -4.02 -33.30
N GLY A 55 9.89 -5.21 -32.99
CA GLY A 55 9.04 -6.27 -32.44
C GLY A 55 8.51 -5.78 -31.08
N SER A 56 7.19 -5.83 -30.91
CA SER A 56 6.39 -5.57 -29.71
C SER A 56 7.17 -5.30 -28.41
N VAL A 57 7.32 -4.03 -28.07
CA VAL A 57 7.90 -3.59 -26.79
C VAL A 57 6.84 -3.77 -25.69
N ASN A 58 7.09 -4.73 -24.81
CA ASN A 58 6.42 -4.86 -23.53
C ASN A 58 6.69 -3.61 -22.68
N VAL A 59 5.62 -2.96 -22.23
CA VAL A 59 5.63 -1.94 -21.18
C VAL A 59 6.37 -2.52 -19.97
N VAL A 60 7.39 -1.82 -19.47
CA VAL A 60 8.07 -2.15 -18.21
C VAL A 60 7.13 -1.79 -17.06
N GLN A 61 6.16 -2.68 -16.86
CA GLN A 61 5.41 -2.86 -15.63
C GLN A 61 6.40 -3.45 -14.61
N GLY A 62 6.48 -2.88 -13.41
CA GLY A 62 7.52 -3.17 -12.41
C GLY A 62 7.91 -4.64 -12.38
N THR A 63 9.21 -4.91 -12.43
CA THR A 63 9.86 -6.22 -12.65
C THR A 63 9.33 -7.30 -11.70
N GLY A 64 8.15 -7.84 -12.04
CA GLY A 64 7.63 -9.08 -11.50
C GLY A 64 8.63 -10.15 -11.90
N GLY A 65 9.27 -10.75 -10.91
CA GLY A 65 10.27 -11.80 -11.11
C GLY A 65 9.76 -12.87 -12.06
N THR A 66 10.66 -13.40 -12.86
CA THR A 66 10.33 -14.47 -13.80
C THR A 66 9.71 -15.64 -13.04
N PRO A 67 8.52 -16.09 -13.45
CA PRO A 67 7.80 -17.13 -12.76
C PRO A 67 8.58 -18.45 -12.82
N SER A 68 8.91 -19.01 -11.65
CA SER A 68 9.45 -20.38 -11.53
C SER A 68 8.35 -21.35 -11.15
N VAL A 69 8.39 -22.57 -11.68
CA VAL A 69 7.39 -23.61 -11.44
C VAL A 69 7.33 -23.91 -9.92
N SER A 70 6.12 -23.90 -9.35
CA SER A 70 5.93 -24.24 -7.95
C SER A 70 6.36 -25.69 -7.70
N PRO A 71 7.18 -25.97 -6.67
CA PRO A 71 7.64 -27.33 -6.37
C PRO A 71 6.49 -28.31 -6.04
N ASN A 72 5.30 -27.79 -5.71
CA ASN A 72 4.12 -28.59 -5.38
C ASN A 72 3.18 -28.80 -6.59
N GLY A 73 3.61 -28.46 -7.82
CA GLY A 73 2.76 -28.58 -9.02
C GLY A 73 1.59 -27.58 -9.07
N GLY A 74 1.63 -26.56 -8.20
CA GLY A 74 0.63 -25.52 -8.10
C GLY A 74 0.57 -24.58 -9.31
N ARG A 75 -0.59 -23.98 -9.55
CA ARG A 75 -0.83 -23.02 -10.65
C ARG A 75 -0.12 -21.67 -10.47
N CYS A 76 0.42 -21.40 -9.28
CA CYS A 76 1.03 -20.13 -8.94
C CYS A 76 2.56 -20.25 -8.98
N PRO A 77 3.21 -19.61 -9.94
CA PRO A 77 4.66 -19.56 -9.93
C PRO A 77 5.17 -18.78 -8.72
N MET A 78 6.41 -19.08 -8.32
CA MET A 78 7.13 -18.26 -7.35
C MET A 78 7.76 -17.07 -8.05
N LEU A 79 7.77 -15.92 -7.38
CA LEU A 79 8.53 -14.75 -7.81
C LEU A 79 10.00 -14.99 -7.47
N THR A 80 10.90 -14.84 -8.41
CA THR A 80 12.35 -15.06 -8.19
C THR A 80 13.09 -13.80 -7.76
N THR A 81 12.45 -12.63 -7.89
CA THR A 81 13.03 -11.32 -7.54
C THR A 81 12.00 -10.45 -6.81
N GLY A 82 12.48 -9.30 -6.30
CA GLY A 82 11.63 -8.32 -5.62
C GLY A 82 11.24 -8.73 -4.19
N PRO A 83 10.38 -7.95 -3.52
CA PRO A 83 10.03 -8.16 -2.12
C PRO A 83 9.43 -9.54 -1.81
N CYS A 84 8.81 -10.18 -2.81
CA CYS A 84 8.18 -11.48 -2.67
C CYS A 84 9.02 -12.66 -3.17
N SER A 85 10.32 -12.47 -3.41
CA SER A 85 11.21 -13.60 -3.66
C SER A 85 11.39 -14.46 -2.41
N PRO A 86 11.48 -15.80 -2.51
CA PRO A 86 11.71 -16.65 -1.35
C PRO A 86 12.89 -16.19 -0.49
N SER A 87 13.98 -15.72 -1.11
CA SER A 87 15.15 -15.19 -0.38
C SER A 87 14.81 -14.03 0.56
N ASN A 88 13.94 -13.11 0.11
CA ASN A 88 13.49 -11.96 0.91
C ASN A 88 12.41 -12.34 1.92
N LEU A 89 11.67 -13.42 1.65
CA LEU A 89 10.60 -13.94 2.49
C LEU A 89 11.09 -14.88 3.61
N THR A 90 12.28 -15.47 3.49
CA THR A 90 12.84 -16.40 4.49
C THR A 90 12.89 -15.80 5.90
N GLY A 91 13.25 -14.51 6.03
CA GLY A 91 13.29 -13.84 7.34
C GLY A 91 11.92 -13.69 8.01
N TYR A 92 10.84 -13.72 7.24
CA TYR A 92 9.47 -13.53 7.72
C TYR A 92 8.73 -14.84 7.95
N PHE A 93 8.93 -15.82 7.05
CA PHE A 93 8.13 -17.03 6.96
C PHE A 93 8.93 -18.33 7.12
N GLY A 94 10.27 -18.26 7.21
CA GLY A 94 11.14 -19.43 7.35
C GLY A 94 10.92 -20.44 6.23
N ALA A 95 10.67 -21.70 6.60
CA ALA A 95 10.37 -22.77 5.64
C ALA A 95 9.12 -22.51 4.76
N GLY A 96 8.22 -21.61 5.19
CA GLY A 96 7.05 -21.21 4.42
C GLY A 96 7.32 -20.21 3.29
N ALA A 97 8.55 -19.71 3.12
CA ALA A 97 8.87 -18.62 2.20
C ALA A 97 8.50 -18.92 0.73
N SER A 98 8.74 -20.13 0.25
CA SER A 98 8.37 -20.55 -1.11
C SER A 98 6.86 -20.52 -1.32
N ASN A 99 6.09 -21.04 -0.37
CA ASN A 99 4.63 -21.02 -0.41
C ASN A 99 4.08 -19.58 -0.39
N MET A 100 4.67 -18.73 0.45
CA MET A 100 4.28 -17.33 0.56
C MET A 100 4.67 -16.51 -0.67
N SER A 101 5.73 -16.88 -1.39
CA SER A 101 6.07 -16.28 -2.68
C SER A 101 4.97 -16.54 -3.72
N SER A 102 4.51 -17.79 -3.84
CA SER A 102 3.39 -18.16 -4.72
C SER A 102 2.09 -17.44 -4.33
N ILE A 103 1.82 -17.28 -3.02
CA ILE A 103 0.66 -16.53 -2.55
C ILE A 103 0.79 -15.04 -2.92
N CYS A 104 1.93 -14.40 -2.65
CA CYS A 104 2.13 -13.00 -3.03
C CYS A 104 1.96 -12.77 -4.53
N TRP A 105 2.47 -13.69 -5.37
CA TRP A 105 2.24 -13.64 -6.81
C TRP A 105 0.73 -13.64 -7.14
N ARG A 106 -0.04 -14.51 -6.48
CA ARG A 106 -1.50 -14.60 -6.69
C ARG A 106 -2.24 -13.36 -6.19
N GLU A 107 -1.84 -12.84 -5.04
CA GLU A 107 -2.51 -11.73 -4.37
C GLU A 107 -2.27 -10.38 -5.09
N SER A 108 -1.04 -10.14 -5.54
CA SER A 108 -0.62 -8.83 -6.07
C SER A 108 0.31 -8.88 -7.27
N GLY A 109 0.77 -10.06 -7.68
CA GLY A 109 1.85 -10.18 -8.66
C GLY A 109 3.20 -9.66 -8.13
N GLY A 110 3.36 -9.49 -6.82
CA GLY A 110 4.55 -8.87 -6.23
C GLY A 110 4.54 -7.34 -6.26
N ILE A 111 3.40 -6.71 -6.58
CA ILE A 111 3.26 -5.26 -6.68
C ILE A 111 2.90 -4.69 -5.29
N ALA A 112 3.82 -3.92 -4.72
CA ALA A 112 3.73 -3.45 -3.34
C ALA A 112 2.55 -2.53 -3.05
N ASP A 113 2.10 -1.75 -4.02
CA ASP A 113 0.98 -0.80 -3.91
C ASP A 113 -0.31 -1.31 -4.56
N ALA A 114 -0.37 -2.61 -4.90
CA ALA A 114 -1.54 -3.22 -5.51
C ALA A 114 -2.79 -3.04 -4.64
N LYS A 115 -3.86 -2.52 -5.24
CA LYS A 115 -5.18 -2.43 -4.60
C LYS A 115 -6.08 -3.48 -5.23
N SER A 116 -6.78 -4.26 -4.40
CA SER A 116 -7.67 -5.31 -4.92
C SER A 116 -8.69 -4.74 -5.89
N SER A 117 -8.94 -5.46 -6.99
CA SER A 117 -10.00 -5.14 -7.94
C SER A 117 -11.38 -5.65 -7.50
N THR A 118 -11.42 -6.57 -6.53
CA THR A 118 -12.64 -7.26 -6.08
C THR A 118 -13.08 -6.84 -4.69
N ASP A 119 -12.13 -6.59 -3.80
CA ASP A 119 -12.35 -6.08 -2.44
C ASP A 119 -12.50 -4.56 -2.47
N LYS A 120 -13.69 -4.12 -2.90
CA LYS A 120 -14.08 -2.73 -3.08
C LYS A 120 -15.19 -2.32 -2.12
N LEU A 121 -15.08 -1.09 -1.61
CA LEU A 121 -16.14 -0.41 -0.88
C LEU A 121 -17.23 -0.01 -1.89
N TRP A 122 -18.33 -0.77 -1.93
CA TRP A 122 -19.34 -0.62 -2.99
C TRP A 122 -20.08 0.74 -2.95
N TYR A 123 -20.32 1.27 -1.76
CA TYR A 123 -21.02 2.54 -1.55
C TYR A 123 -20.07 3.74 -1.46
N ASP A 124 -18.76 3.51 -1.53
CA ASP A 124 -17.79 4.58 -1.68
C ASP A 124 -17.83 5.10 -3.13
N PRO A 125 -18.04 6.41 -3.37
CA PRO A 125 -18.11 6.96 -4.73
C PRO A 125 -16.86 6.70 -5.56
N GLN A 126 -15.70 6.58 -4.91
CA GLN A 126 -14.41 6.31 -5.55
C GLN A 126 -14.13 4.81 -5.73
N ARG A 127 -15.03 3.93 -5.25
CA ARG A 127 -14.88 2.46 -5.24
C ARG A 127 -13.52 2.03 -4.72
N ARG A 128 -13.07 2.67 -3.64
CA ARG A 128 -11.77 2.40 -3.03
C ARG A 128 -11.67 0.97 -2.51
N SER A 129 -10.44 0.46 -2.45
CA SER A 129 -10.18 -0.91 -2.00
C SER A 129 -9.90 -0.95 -0.51
N PHE A 130 -10.30 -2.02 0.14
CA PHE A 130 -9.93 -2.31 1.54
C PHE A 130 -8.93 -3.45 1.67
N SER A 131 -8.43 -4.02 0.56
CA SER A 131 -7.34 -5.00 0.56
C SER A 131 -6.17 -4.44 -0.25
N VAL A 132 -5.00 -4.29 0.39
CA VAL A 132 -3.89 -3.52 -0.17
C VAL A 132 -2.54 -4.21 0.01
N GLY A 133 -1.70 -4.06 -1.02
CA GLY A 133 -0.29 -4.39 -1.07
C GLY A 133 0.04 -5.85 -1.39
N LEU A 134 1.28 -6.25 -1.10
CA LEU A 134 1.87 -7.53 -1.53
C LEU A 134 0.99 -8.73 -1.20
N PHE A 135 0.47 -8.78 0.02
CA PHE A 135 -0.39 -9.85 0.53
C PHE A 135 -1.86 -9.44 0.67
N GLN A 136 -2.29 -8.36 -0.02
CA GLN A 136 -3.68 -7.88 -0.02
C GLN A 136 -4.28 -7.80 1.40
N ILE A 137 -3.58 -7.10 2.31
CA ILE A 137 -3.97 -7.00 3.71
C ILE A 137 -5.33 -6.31 3.82
N ASN A 138 -6.29 -6.99 4.42
CA ASN A 138 -7.64 -6.48 4.65
C ASN A 138 -7.65 -5.43 5.78
N LEU A 139 -7.82 -4.17 5.40
CA LEU A 139 -7.81 -3.00 6.27
C LEU A 139 -9.05 -2.89 7.15
N VAL A 140 -10.18 -3.51 6.79
CA VAL A 140 -11.38 -3.52 7.67
C VAL A 140 -11.21 -4.51 8.82
N ALA A 141 -10.35 -5.51 8.68
CA ALA A 141 -10.18 -6.59 9.65
C ALA A 141 -8.93 -6.44 10.52
N HIS A 142 -7.90 -5.72 10.04
CA HIS A 142 -6.58 -5.78 10.65
C HIS A 142 -5.93 -4.41 10.84
N SER A 143 -5.33 -4.21 12.01
CA SER A 143 -4.36 -3.13 12.24
C SER A 143 -3.04 -3.42 11.51
N ILE A 144 -2.29 -2.37 11.22
CA ILE A 144 -0.93 -2.48 10.67
C ILE A 144 0.05 -1.90 11.66
N THR A 145 1.09 -2.66 11.99
CA THR A 145 2.23 -2.17 12.77
C THR A 145 3.38 -1.88 11.83
N CYS A 146 3.90 -0.66 11.84
CA CYS A 146 5.07 -0.29 11.07
C CYS A 146 5.97 0.66 11.85
N ASN A 147 7.29 0.43 11.80
CA ASN A 147 8.28 1.23 12.51
C ASN A 147 7.94 1.41 14.01
N GLY A 148 7.49 0.34 14.66
CA GLY A 148 7.11 0.35 16.09
C GLY A 148 5.78 1.04 16.40
N ARG A 149 5.06 1.57 15.40
CA ARG A 149 3.75 2.21 15.59
C ARG A 149 2.62 1.35 15.03
N THR A 150 1.56 1.19 15.80
CA THR A 150 0.34 0.49 15.35
C THR A 150 -0.71 1.49 14.86
N TYR A 151 -1.27 1.21 13.69
CA TYR A 151 -2.36 1.94 13.07
C TYR A 151 -3.62 1.08 13.10
N GLN A 152 -4.65 1.55 13.81
CA GLN A 152 -5.92 0.82 13.98
C GLN A 152 -6.82 0.99 12.74
N CYS A 153 -6.42 0.38 11.62
CA CYS A 153 -7.10 0.52 10.33
C CYS A 153 -8.60 0.22 10.35
N PRO A 154 -9.12 -0.76 11.12
CA PRO A 154 -10.56 -0.98 11.22
C PRO A 154 -11.35 0.26 11.66
N ASN A 155 -10.75 1.14 12.48
CA ASN A 155 -11.38 2.38 12.95
C ASN A 155 -11.54 3.43 11.83
N ALA A 156 -10.97 3.20 10.65
CA ALA A 156 -11.22 4.03 9.47
C ALA A 156 -12.57 3.75 8.83
N PHE A 157 -13.23 2.65 9.19
CA PHE A 157 -14.43 2.17 8.54
C PHE A 157 -15.60 2.06 9.51
N ARG A 158 -16.80 2.27 9.00
CA ARG A 158 -18.07 1.94 9.65
C ARG A 158 -18.71 0.77 8.92
N PRO A 159 -19.17 -0.28 9.63
CA PRO A 159 -19.92 -1.35 9.00
C PRO A 159 -21.22 -0.81 8.37
N PRO A 160 -21.81 -1.50 7.40
CA PRO A 160 -23.10 -1.10 6.84
C PRO A 160 -24.18 -1.06 7.94
N THR A 161 -25.06 -0.07 7.87
CA THR A 161 -26.20 0.06 8.81
C THR A 161 -27.30 -0.94 8.52
N ASN A 162 -27.41 -1.40 7.28
CA ASN A 162 -28.36 -2.43 6.88
C ASN A 162 -27.60 -3.75 6.65
N PRO A 163 -27.90 -4.84 7.38
CA PRO A 163 -27.23 -6.13 7.20
C PRO A 163 -27.39 -6.68 5.77
N ASN A 164 -28.43 -6.28 5.03
CA ASN A 164 -28.60 -6.65 3.62
C ASN A 164 -27.56 -6.00 2.70
N GLN A 165 -26.91 -4.91 3.11
CA GLN A 165 -25.79 -4.31 2.35
C GLN A 165 -24.49 -5.12 2.45
N THR A 166 -24.38 -6.06 3.39
CA THR A 166 -23.30 -7.07 3.39
C THR A 166 -23.56 -8.20 2.39
N ARG A 167 -24.82 -8.34 1.93
CA ARG A 167 -25.20 -9.29 0.88
C ARG A 167 -24.99 -8.61 -0.46
N ARG A 168 -24.07 -9.14 -1.27
CA ARG A 168 -24.14 -8.94 -2.73
C ARG A 168 -25.50 -9.46 -3.20
N GLU A 169 -26.46 -8.56 -3.43
CA GLU A 169 -27.78 -8.90 -3.97
C GLU A 169 -27.71 -9.64 -5.32
N SER A 170 -26.55 -9.58 -6.02
CA SER A 170 -26.37 -10.20 -7.33
C SER A 170 -25.61 -11.54 -7.35
N TRP A 171 -25.13 -12.08 -6.22
CA TRP A 171 -24.28 -13.30 -6.23
C TRP A 171 -24.66 -14.40 -5.22
N GLY A 172 -25.90 -14.40 -4.72
CA GLY A 172 -26.53 -15.58 -4.09
C GLY A 172 -25.98 -16.08 -2.75
N THR A 173 -24.77 -15.70 -2.34
CA THR A 173 -24.19 -16.06 -1.04
C THR A 173 -23.51 -14.88 -0.40
N ALA A 174 -24.06 -14.42 0.74
CA ALA A 174 -23.42 -13.47 1.62
C ALA A 174 -22.08 -14.06 2.08
N ARG A 175 -20.95 -13.47 1.70
CA ARG A 175 -19.70 -13.70 2.43
C ARG A 175 -19.59 -12.62 3.50
N SER A 176 -20.09 -12.94 4.68
CA SER A 176 -19.84 -12.17 5.90
C SER A 176 -18.32 -11.99 6.05
N GLY A 177 -17.83 -10.76 6.14
CA GLY A 177 -16.42 -10.46 6.42
C GLY A 177 -15.60 -9.83 5.28
N ALA A 178 -16.13 -9.74 4.06
CA ALA A 178 -15.39 -9.20 2.93
C ALA A 178 -15.57 -7.69 2.71
N GLY A 179 -15.69 -6.86 3.76
CA GLY A 179 -15.73 -5.38 3.64
C GLY A 179 -16.87 -4.77 2.80
N PHE A 180 -17.74 -5.59 2.18
CA PHE A 180 -18.86 -5.13 1.38
C PHE A 180 -19.86 -4.39 2.28
N GLY A 181 -20.21 -3.15 1.90
CA GLY A 181 -21.08 -2.30 2.68
C GLY A 181 -20.37 -1.34 3.64
N TYR A 182 -19.07 -1.49 3.88
CA TYR A 182 -18.35 -0.58 4.75
C TYR A 182 -18.22 0.80 4.11
N THR A 183 -18.24 1.83 4.95
CA THR A 183 -18.01 3.23 4.55
C THR A 183 -16.80 3.77 5.29
N ILE A 184 -15.95 4.56 4.62
CA ILE A 184 -14.84 5.25 5.28
C ILE A 184 -15.41 6.40 6.12
N ILE A 185 -15.11 6.39 7.41
CA ILE A 185 -15.49 7.44 8.38
C ILE A 185 -14.32 8.26 8.88
N ASN A 186 -13.09 7.81 8.65
CA ASN A 186 -11.87 8.54 8.98
C ASN A 186 -10.91 8.48 7.79
N GLU A 187 -11.05 9.46 6.90
CA GLU A 187 -10.29 9.59 5.66
C GLU A 187 -8.77 9.67 5.89
N PRO A 188 -8.23 10.49 6.83
CA PRO A 188 -6.80 10.49 7.12
C PRO A 188 -6.25 9.14 7.57
N LEU A 189 -6.99 8.43 8.44
CA LEU A 189 -6.56 7.11 8.92
C LEU A 189 -6.61 6.06 7.80
N TYR A 190 -7.66 6.07 6.97
CA TYR A 190 -7.72 5.21 5.78
C TYR A 190 -6.50 5.41 4.88
N ASN A 191 -6.20 6.67 4.52
CA ASN A 191 -5.06 6.98 3.65
C ASN A 191 -3.72 6.59 4.28
N THR A 192 -3.58 6.78 5.60
CA THR A 192 -2.40 6.31 6.35
C THR A 192 -2.26 4.79 6.27
N CYS A 193 -3.35 4.06 6.50
CA CYS A 193 -3.37 2.61 6.45
C CYS A 193 -3.08 2.06 5.05
N VAL A 194 -3.60 2.69 4.00
CA VAL A 194 -3.25 2.37 2.60
C VAL A 194 -1.76 2.57 2.39
N ALA A 195 -1.20 3.72 2.79
CA ALA A 195 0.22 3.99 2.61
C ALA A 195 1.11 2.98 3.36
N MET A 196 0.74 2.60 4.59
CA MET A 196 1.46 1.56 5.34
C MET A 196 1.30 0.18 4.68
N ALA A 197 0.10 -0.20 4.24
CA ALA A 197 -0.11 -1.46 3.53
C ALA A 197 0.63 -1.50 2.18
N SER A 198 0.82 -0.35 1.53
CA SER A 198 1.59 -0.23 0.29
C SER A 198 3.11 -0.24 0.51
N ASN A 199 3.59 -0.05 1.74
CA ASN A 199 5.00 -0.17 2.05
C ASN A 199 5.39 -1.66 2.17
N PRO A 200 6.38 -2.14 1.40
CA PRO A 200 6.76 -3.55 1.40
C PRO A 200 7.09 -4.10 2.79
N SER A 201 7.88 -3.37 3.60
CA SER A 201 8.29 -3.85 4.92
C SER A 201 7.10 -3.97 5.87
N CYS A 202 6.27 -2.93 5.96
CA CYS A 202 5.08 -2.95 6.82
C CYS A 202 4.09 -4.05 6.39
N ASN A 203 3.93 -4.27 5.08
CA ASN A 203 3.04 -5.31 4.54
C ASN A 203 3.56 -6.71 4.90
N LEU A 204 4.86 -6.96 4.72
CA LEU A 204 5.53 -8.21 5.06
C LEU A 204 5.45 -8.50 6.56
N ASP A 205 5.70 -7.50 7.41
CA ASP A 205 5.55 -7.62 8.86
C ASP A 205 4.13 -8.04 9.25
N ARG A 206 3.11 -7.39 8.67
CA ARG A 206 1.72 -7.75 8.96
C ARG A 206 1.37 -9.14 8.44
N ALA A 207 1.80 -9.49 7.23
CA ALA A 207 1.59 -10.81 6.66
C ALA A 207 2.27 -11.91 7.51
N ALA A 208 3.49 -11.68 7.98
CA ALA A 208 4.19 -12.61 8.86
C ALA A 208 3.46 -12.81 10.20
N ASN A 209 2.91 -11.74 10.78
CA ASN A 209 2.08 -11.84 11.98
C ASN A 209 0.83 -12.69 11.73
N LEU A 210 0.08 -12.41 10.65
CA LEU A 210 -1.11 -13.18 10.27
C LEU A 210 -0.79 -14.66 10.03
N TYR A 211 0.33 -14.94 9.37
CA TYR A 211 0.80 -16.30 9.12
C TYR A 211 1.08 -17.05 10.43
N ARG A 212 1.74 -16.41 11.40
CA ARG A 212 2.00 -17.01 12.73
C ARG A 212 0.73 -17.18 13.55
N GLU A 213 -0.11 -16.15 13.62
CA GLU A 213 -1.39 -16.15 14.35
C GLU A 213 -2.29 -17.30 13.87
N ALA A 214 -2.28 -17.58 12.56
CA ALA A 214 -3.11 -18.62 11.95
C ALA A 214 -2.40 -19.97 11.77
N ASN A 215 -1.15 -20.10 12.23
CA ASN A 215 -0.30 -21.27 12.03
C ASN A 215 -0.19 -21.71 10.55
N GLY A 216 -0.04 -20.76 9.63
CA GLY A 216 0.17 -21.03 8.21
C GLY A 216 -0.58 -20.09 7.27
N VAL A 217 -0.95 -20.62 6.10
CA VAL A 217 -1.52 -19.85 4.97
C VAL A 217 -3.04 -19.60 5.06
N GLN A 218 -3.67 -19.91 6.18
CA GLN A 218 -5.13 -19.81 6.35
C GLN A 218 -5.71 -18.41 6.06
N PRO A 219 -5.05 -17.28 6.38
CA PRO A 219 -5.55 -15.95 6.02
C PRO A 219 -5.71 -15.76 4.51
N TRP A 220 -4.97 -16.54 3.71
CA TRP A 220 -5.01 -16.55 2.25
C TRP A 220 -5.55 -17.88 1.70
N VAL A 221 -6.45 -18.56 2.42
CA VAL A 221 -6.96 -19.91 2.07
C VAL A 221 -7.41 -20.04 0.60
N THR A 222 -8.03 -19.00 0.04
CA THR A 222 -8.49 -19.02 -1.36
C THR A 222 -7.30 -19.05 -2.33
N SER A 223 -6.29 -18.22 -2.09
CA SER A 223 -5.07 -18.19 -2.90
C SER A 223 -4.24 -19.44 -2.68
N ALA A 224 -4.10 -19.91 -1.44
CA ALA A 224 -3.41 -21.14 -1.12
C ALA A 224 -4.02 -22.36 -1.83
N ARG A 225 -5.34 -22.53 -1.82
CA ARG A 225 -6.03 -23.58 -2.60
C ARG A 225 -5.80 -23.44 -4.10
N TYR A 226 -5.93 -22.21 -4.63
CA TYR A 226 -5.68 -21.96 -6.05
C TYR A 226 -4.24 -22.32 -6.45
N CYS A 227 -3.29 -22.05 -5.55
CA CYS A 227 -1.88 -22.35 -5.72
C CYS A 227 -1.50 -23.79 -5.35
N GLY A 228 -2.44 -24.67 -4.97
CA GLY A 228 -2.14 -26.06 -4.61
C GLY A 228 -1.30 -26.23 -3.34
N LEU A 229 -1.49 -25.33 -2.36
CA LEU A 229 -0.75 -25.31 -1.09
C LEU A 229 -1.58 -25.83 0.10
N LEU A 230 -2.83 -26.20 -0.15
CA LEU A 230 -3.82 -26.75 0.80
C LEU A 230 -4.63 -27.86 0.13
#